data_AF-A0A3C0TEX6-F1
#
_entry.id   AF-A0A3C0TEX6-F1
#
_cell.length_a   1.000
_cell.length_b   1.000
_cell.length_c   1.000
_cell.angle_alpha   90.00
_cell.angle_beta   90.00
_cell.angle_gamma   90.00
#
_symmetry.space_group_name_H-M   'P 1'
#
loop_
_entity.id
_entity.type
_entity.pdbx_description
1 polymer ?
#
loop_
_entity_poly.entity_id
_entity_poly.type
_entity_poly.pdbx_seq_one_letter_code
_entity_poly.pdbx_strand_id
1 'polypeptide(L)'
;PANFSDEGRRNFSEACLAHVGKIEDLCNQYEIPLLAAALQWCTRHPQIACAIPGGRTPEEAATNAKAGAVDIPEAFWTDLEPMIRHWEKGVDR
;
A
#
# COMPACT_ATOMS: atom_id res chain seq x y z
N PRO A 1 -15.10 -5.88 3.48
CA PRO A 1 -13.76 -6.22 2.96
C PRO A 1 -13.72 -6.04 1.44
N ALA A 2 -13.06 -4.98 0.96
CA ALA A 2 -12.79 -4.85 -0.47
C ALA A 2 -11.75 -5.90 -0.82
N ASN A 3 -12.21 -7.06 -1.29
CA ASN A 3 -11.36 -8.05 -1.91
C ASN A 3 -10.73 -7.38 -3.13
N PHE A 4 -9.39 -7.40 -3.22
CA PHE A 4 -8.68 -7.12 -4.47
C PHE A 4 -9.12 -8.17 -5.49
N SER A 5 -10.24 -7.95 -6.17
CA SER A 5 -10.71 -8.78 -7.27
C SER A 5 -9.71 -8.69 -8.42
N ASP A 6 -9.66 -9.78 -9.18
CA ASP A 6 -8.71 -10.19 -10.23
C ASP A 6 -8.47 -9.21 -11.41
N GLU A 7 -8.87 -7.95 -11.28
CA GLU A 7 -8.86 -6.96 -12.35
C GLU A 7 -7.51 -6.24 -12.41
N GLY A 8 -6.60 -6.81 -13.20
CA GLY A 8 -5.32 -6.20 -13.55
C GLY A 8 -4.08 -6.85 -12.93
N ARG A 9 -4.11 -8.16 -12.64
CA ARG A 9 -2.94 -8.91 -12.17
C ARG A 9 -1.74 -8.67 -13.09
N ARG A 10 -0.82 -7.82 -12.63
CA ARG A 10 0.57 -7.82 -13.09
C ARG A 10 1.21 -9.10 -12.54
N ASN A 11 1.98 -9.81 -13.36
CA ASN A 11 2.69 -11.00 -12.90
C ASN A 11 3.81 -10.56 -11.96
N PHE A 12 3.63 -10.80 -10.66
CA PHE A 12 4.67 -10.63 -9.65
C PHE A 12 5.20 -12.01 -9.22
N SER A 13 6.45 -12.08 -8.77
CA SER A 13 7.00 -13.32 -8.23
C SER A 13 6.24 -13.78 -6.98
N GLU A 14 6.27 -15.08 -6.69
CA GLU A 14 5.73 -15.62 -5.43
C GLU A 14 6.40 -15.00 -4.20
N ALA A 15 7.70 -14.71 -4.29
CA ALA A 15 8.45 -14.04 -3.23
C ALA A 15 7.93 -12.61 -2.97
N CYS A 16 7.58 -11.87 -4.02
CA CYS A 16 6.97 -10.55 -3.93
C CYS A 16 5.59 -10.63 -3.27
N LEU A 17 4.72 -11.51 -3.74
CA LEU A 17 3.37 -11.69 -3.18
C LEU A 17 3.41 -12.16 -1.73
N ALA A 18 4.31 -13.09 -1.38
CA ALA A 18 4.49 -13.54 0.00
C ALA A 18 4.96 -12.41 0.93
N HIS A 19 5.76 -11.48 0.42
CA HIS A 19 6.19 -10.31 1.19
C HIS A 19 5.10 -9.26 1.35
N VAL A 20 4.26 -9.06 0.32
CA VAL A 20 3.04 -8.25 0.44
C VAL A 20 2.14 -8.81 1.53
N GLY A 21 1.96 -10.14 1.60
CA GLY A 21 1.19 -10.79 2.68
C GLY A 21 1.70 -10.46 4.08
N LYS A 22 3.03 -10.37 4.28
CA LYS A 22 3.60 -9.94 5.58
C LYS A 22 3.24 -8.49 5.91
N ILE A 23 3.22 -7.61 4.91
CA ILE A 23 2.82 -6.21 5.09
C ILE A 23 1.32 -6.13 5.40
N GLU A 24 0.49 -6.96 4.75
CA GLU A 24 -0.93 -7.09 5.06
C GLU A 24 -1.16 -7.53 6.51
N ASP A 25 -0.38 -8.49 7.01
CA ASP A 25 -0.44 -8.92 8.41
C ASP A 25 -0.09 -7.78 9.39
N LEU A 26 0.93 -6.97 9.09
CA LEU A 26 1.26 -5.78 9.88
C LEU A 26 0.13 -4.75 9.86
N CYS A 27 -0.41 -4.46 8.68
CA CYS A 27 -1.58 -3.60 8.51
C CYS A 27 -2.76 -4.06 9.36
N ASN A 28 -3.04 -5.37 9.38
CA ASN A 28 -4.12 -5.95 10.18
C ASN A 28 -3.86 -5.81 11.70
N GLN A 29 -2.62 -5.97 12.16
CA GLN A 29 -2.26 -5.81 13.58
C GLN A 29 -2.50 -4.38 14.10
N TYR A 30 -2.29 -3.39 13.25
CA TYR A 30 -2.52 -1.97 13.57
C TYR A 30 -3.91 -1.47 13.14
N GLU A 31 -4.76 -2.35 12.59
CA GLU A 31 -6.07 -1.99 12.01
C GLU A 31 -6.01 -0.90 10.92
N ILE A 32 -4.89 -0.83 10.20
CA ILE A 32 -4.66 0.13 9.12
C ILE A 32 -4.96 -0.53 7.77
N PRO A 33 -5.83 0.05 6.91
CA PRO A 33 -6.02 -0.46 5.56
C PRO A 33 -4.73 -0.41 4.75
N LEU A 34 -4.38 -1.51 4.05
CA LEU A 34 -3.18 -1.55 3.20
C LEU A 34 -3.12 -0.39 2.19
N LEU A 35 -4.27 -0.02 1.60
CA LEU A 35 -4.37 1.13 0.70
C LEU A 35 -3.94 2.43 1.37
N ALA A 36 -4.34 2.67 2.63
CA ALA A 36 -3.95 3.87 3.37
C ALA A 36 -2.44 3.89 3.61
N ALA A 37 -1.87 2.77 4.07
CA ALA A 37 -0.43 2.63 4.26
C ALA A 37 0.34 2.90 2.96
N ALA A 38 -0.08 2.32 1.84
CA ALA A 38 0.58 2.49 0.55
C ALA A 38 0.53 3.94 0.03
N LEU A 39 -0.64 4.61 0.13
CA LEU A 39 -0.78 5.99 -0.31
C LEU A 39 0.02 6.96 0.56
N GLN A 40 -0.08 6.80 1.87
CA GLN A 40 0.54 7.73 2.82
C GLN A 40 2.06 7.50 2.94
N TRP A 41 2.56 6.27 2.71
CA TRP A 41 3.99 5.99 2.64
C TRP A 41 4.69 6.90 1.63
N CYS A 42 4.10 7.08 0.43
CA CYS A 42 4.63 7.97 -0.59
C CYS A 42 4.75 9.42 -0.09
N THR A 43 3.81 9.91 0.69
CA THR A 43 3.78 11.30 1.16
C THR A 43 4.51 11.54 2.48
N ARG A 44 5.06 10.50 3.13
CA ARG A 44 5.87 10.66 4.37
C ARG A 44 7.18 11.39 4.11
N HIS A 45 7.77 11.22 2.93
CA HIS A 45 9.05 11.84 2.62
C HIS A 45 8.85 13.35 2.39
N PRO A 46 9.59 14.24 3.08
CA PRO A 46 9.34 15.68 3.06
C PRO A 46 9.50 16.34 1.68
N GLN A 47 10.18 15.68 0.73
CA GLN A 47 10.31 16.15 -0.65
C GLN A 47 9.11 15.80 -1.55
N ILE A 48 8.15 14.99 -1.08
CA ILE A 48 7.01 14.53 -1.88
C ILE A 48 5.78 15.36 -1.52
N ALA A 49 5.33 16.19 -2.46
CA ALA A 49 4.20 17.10 -2.24
C ALA A 49 2.84 16.39 -2.20
N CYS A 50 2.66 15.32 -2.99
CA CYS A 50 1.41 14.56 -3.04
C CYS A 50 1.60 13.17 -3.67
N ALA A 51 0.62 12.28 -3.45
CA ALA A 51 0.42 11.05 -4.21
C ALA A 51 -0.82 11.20 -5.09
N ILE A 52 -0.74 10.77 -6.36
CA ILE A 52 -1.84 10.83 -7.33
C ILE A 52 -2.26 9.39 -7.66
N PRO A 53 -3.14 8.76 -6.86
CA PRO A 53 -3.59 7.41 -7.14
C PRO A 53 -4.58 7.37 -8.30
N GLY A 54 -4.53 6.27 -9.06
CA GLY A 54 -5.53 6.01 -10.10
C GLY A 54 -6.89 5.67 -9.49
N GLY A 55 -7.96 6.10 -10.16
CA GLY A 55 -9.33 5.69 -9.89
C GLY A 55 -10.10 5.66 -11.21
N ARG A 56 -10.58 4.49 -11.63
CA ARG A 56 -11.36 4.25 -12.84
C ARG A 56 -12.81 4.67 -12.66
N THR A 57 -13.29 4.69 -11.42
CA THR A 57 -14.66 5.07 -11.05
C THR A 57 -14.66 6.17 -9.98
N PRO A 58 -15.75 6.94 -9.84
CA PRO A 58 -15.92 7.91 -8.76
C PRO A 58 -15.79 7.27 -7.36
N GLU A 59 -16.25 6.04 -7.19
CA GLU A 59 -16.19 5.30 -5.93
C GLU A 59 -14.75 4.95 -5.56
N GLU A 60 -13.91 4.57 -6.52
CA GLU A 60 -12.47 4.37 -6.32
C GLU A 60 -11.79 5.68 -5.92
N ALA A 61 -12.12 6.80 -6.57
CA ALA A 61 -11.59 8.11 -6.21
C ALA A 61 -11.98 8.52 -4.78
N ALA A 62 -13.23 8.31 -4.38
CA ALA A 62 -13.71 8.55 -3.03
C ALA A 62 -13.03 7.63 -1.99
N THR A 63 -12.76 6.37 -2.36
CA THR A 63 -12.04 5.39 -1.52
C THR A 63 -10.60 5.82 -1.30
N ASN A 64 -9.90 6.24 -2.35
CA ASN A 64 -8.53 6.79 -2.25
C ASN A 64 -8.48 8.03 -1.35
N ALA A 65 -9.44 8.95 -1.49
CA ALA A 65 -9.51 10.14 -0.66
C ALA A 65 -9.70 9.79 0.83
N LYS A 66 -10.58 8.84 1.15
CA LYS A 66 -10.77 8.34 2.52
C LYS A 66 -9.50 7.67 3.07
N ALA A 67 -8.83 6.85 2.26
CA ALA A 67 -7.59 6.19 2.66
C ALA A 67 -6.45 7.18 2.95
N GLY A 68 -6.37 8.28 2.19
CA GLY A 68 -5.40 9.36 2.44
C GLY A 68 -5.67 10.17 3.72
N ALA A 69 -6.85 10.03 4.33
CA ALA A 69 -7.25 10.72 5.56
C ALA A 69 -7.26 9.81 6.80
N VAL A 70 -6.83 8.55 6.68
CA VAL A 70 -6.71 7.65 7.84
C VAL A 70 -5.55 8.11 8.73
N ASP A 71 -5.79 8.24 10.03
CA ASP A 71 -4.72 8.50 10.99
C ASP A 71 -3.86 7.24 11.16
N ILE A 72 -2.56 7.34 10.82
CA ILE A 72 -1.61 6.23 10.94
C ILE A 72 -0.58 6.57 12.03
N PRO A 73 -0.48 5.77 13.11
CA PRO A 73 0.45 6.05 14.21
C PRO A 73 1.91 5.87 13.78
N GLU A 74 2.83 6.65 14.36
CA GLU A 74 4.27 6.54 14.03
C GLU A 74 4.87 5.16 14.33
N ALA A 75 4.30 4.44 15.30
CA ALA A 75 4.69 3.07 15.60
C ALA A 75 4.48 2.12 14.40
N PHE A 76 3.39 2.27 13.65
CA PHE A 76 3.15 1.48 12.44
C PHE A 76 4.27 1.72 11.41
N TRP A 77 4.69 2.98 11.23
CA TRP A 77 5.74 3.31 10.29
C TRP A 77 7.11 2.78 10.72
N THR A 78 7.41 2.84 12.02
CA THR A 78 8.63 2.28 12.60
C THR A 78 8.74 0.78 12.30
N ASP A 79 7.63 0.05 12.35
CA ASP A 79 7.58 -1.38 12.04
C ASP A 79 7.57 -1.68 10.54
N LEU A 80 6.92 -0.84 9.73
CA LEU A 80 6.82 -1.02 8.27
C LEU A 80 8.14 -0.74 7.56
N GLU A 81 8.86 0.32 7.94
CA GLU A 81 10.03 0.82 7.21
C GLU A 81 11.14 -0.23 6.98
N PRO A 82 11.52 -1.07 7.98
CA PRO A 82 12.45 -2.18 7.77
C PRO A 82 11.96 -3.25 6.79
N MET A 83 10.65 -3.33 6.53
CA MET A 83 10.06 -4.28 5.58
C MET A 83 10.12 -3.77 4.14
N ILE A 84 10.36 -2.47 3.92
CA ILE A 84 10.41 -1.91 2.58
C ILE A 84 11.71 -2.34 1.89
N ARG A 85 11.56 -2.89 0.68
CA ARG A 85 12.69 -3.39 -0.11
C ARG A 85 12.51 -3.08 -1.59
N HIS A 86 13.65 -3.02 -2.28
CA HIS A 86 13.68 -2.97 -3.72
C HIS A 86 13.45 -4.38 -4.30
N TRP A 87 12.62 -4.45 -5.34
CA TRP A 87 12.31 -5.65 -6.11
C TRP A 87 12.95 -5.56 -7.49
N GLU A 88 13.41 -6.68 -8.05
CA GLU A 88 14.12 -6.70 -9.32
C GLU A 88 13.15 -6.76 -10.49
N LYS A 89 13.22 -5.77 -11.39
CA LYS A 89 12.40 -5.72 -12.60
C LYS A 89 12.84 -6.81 -13.58
N GLY A 90 11.91 -7.63 -14.08
CA GLY A 90 12.17 -8.79 -14.93
C GLY A 90 12.27 -10.12 -14.16
N VAL A 91 12.38 -10.07 -12.83
CA VAL A 91 12.37 -11.25 -11.94
C VAL A 91 11.12 -11.23 -11.07
N ASP A 92 10.90 -10.11 -10.37
CA ASP A 92 9.80 -9.94 -9.43
C ASP A 92 8.60 -9.21 -10.04
N ARG A 93 8.76 -8.60 -11.21
CA ARG A 93 7.74 -7.86 -11.98
C ARG A 93 8.00 -7.91 -13.48
#